data_AF-A0A963L9N8-F1
#
_entry.id   AF-A0A963L9N8-F1
#
_cell.length_a   1.000
_cell.length_b   1.000
_cell.length_c   1.000
_cell.angle_alpha   90.00
_cell.angle_beta   90.00
_cell.angle_gamma   90.00
#
_symmetry.space_group_name_H-M   'P 1'
#
loop_
_entity.id
_entity.type
_entity.pdbx_description
1 polymer ?
#
loop_
_entity_poly.entity_id
_entity_poly.type
_entity_poly.pdbx_seq_one_letter_code
_entity_poly.pdbx_strand_id
1 'polypeptide(L)' 'MTSLPISLIGVPTDIGAGARGASMGPEALRVARLQPVLEGHGLDVIDLGNLSGPANPWLPPV' A
#
# COMPACT_ATOMS: atom_id res chain seq x y z
N MET A 1 16.82 21.73 5.17
CA MET A 1 15.91 20.91 5.98
C MET A 1 16.02 19.50 5.45
N THR A 2 16.49 18.54 6.25
CA THR A 2 16.53 17.13 5.85
C THR A 2 15.10 16.60 5.93
N SER A 3 14.44 16.50 4.77
CA SER A 3 13.15 15.81 4.67
C SER A 3 13.35 14.36 5.07
N LEU A 4 12.47 13.83 5.91
CA LEU A 4 12.44 12.39 6.14
C LEU A 4 11.86 11.72 4.88
N PRO A 5 12.44 10.60 4.41
CA PRO A 5 11.90 9.87 3.28
C PRO A 5 10.51 9.29 3.60
N ILE A 6 9.65 9.24 2.60
CA ILE A 6 8.32 8.61 2.66
C ILE A 6 8.46 7.15 2.24
N SER A 7 8.08 6.24 3.12
CA SER A 7 8.00 4.82 2.79
C SER A 7 6.58 4.43 2.40
N LEU A 8 6.40 3.86 1.20
CA LEU A 8 5.15 3.25 0.78
C LEU A 8 5.18 1.75 1.12
N ILE A 9 4.16 1.29 1.84
CA ILE A 9 3.99 -0.12 2.21
C ILE A 9 2.57 -0.51 1.82
N GLY A 10 2.45 -1.50 0.94
CA GLY A 10 1.15 -2.05 0.59
C GLY A 10 0.76 -3.19 1.52
N VAL A 11 -0.49 -3.19 1.97
CA VAL A 11 -1.06 -4.27 2.78
C VAL A 11 -2.29 -4.81 2.06
N PRO A 12 -2.13 -5.76 1.11
CA PRO A 12 -3.21 -6.23 0.25
C PRO A 12 -4.08 -7.25 0.99
N THR A 13 -4.98 -6.78 1.87
CA THR A 13 -5.86 -7.65 2.67
C THR A 13 -7.32 -7.21 2.60
N ASP A 14 -8.21 -8.19 2.61
CA ASP A 14 -9.66 -8.00 2.78
C ASP A 14 -10.11 -8.28 4.23
N ILE A 15 -9.20 -8.67 5.13
CA ILE A 15 -9.53 -8.97 6.52
C ILE A 15 -10.04 -7.69 7.19
N GLY A 16 -11.26 -7.76 7.74
CA GLY A 16 -11.93 -6.62 8.37
C GLY A 16 -12.61 -5.65 7.40
N ALA A 17 -12.54 -5.88 6.09
CA ALA A 17 -13.27 -5.09 5.11
C ALA A 17 -14.77 -5.44 5.11
N GLY A 18 -15.64 -4.44 4.94
CA GLY A 18 -17.09 -4.65 4.82
C GLY A 18 -17.53 -5.31 3.51
N ALA A 19 -16.62 -5.41 2.53
CA ALA A 19 -16.81 -6.07 1.24
C ALA A 19 -15.45 -6.54 0.68
N ARG A 20 -15.48 -7.47 -0.29
CA ARG A 20 -14.27 -7.91 -1.01
C ARG A 20 -13.72 -6.79 -1.89
N GLY A 21 -12.39 -6.73 -2.02
CA GLY A 21 -11.69 -5.88 -2.99
C GLY A 21 -10.77 -4.83 -2.38
N ALA A 22 -10.74 -4.68 -1.05
CA ALA A 22 -9.78 -3.83 -0.34
C ALA A 22 -8.34 -4.27 -0.60
N SER A 23 -8.11 -5.58 -0.81
CA SER A 23 -6.82 -6.14 -1.18
C SER A 23 -6.24 -5.59 -2.49
N MET A 24 -7.07 -5.05 -3.40
CA MET A 24 -6.61 -4.43 -4.65
C MET A 24 -6.09 -2.99 -4.47
N GLY A 25 -6.36 -2.36 -3.33
CA GLY A 25 -6.06 -0.94 -3.08
C GLY A 25 -4.59 -0.54 -3.29
N PRO A 26 -3.61 -1.26 -2.71
CA PRO A 26 -2.20 -0.92 -2.88
C PRO A 26 -1.74 -0.90 -4.34
N GLU A 27 -2.19 -1.87 -5.15
CA GLU A 27 -1.84 -1.93 -6.57
C GLU A 27 -2.57 -0.84 -7.36
N ALA A 28 -3.84 -0.57 -7.05
CA ALA A 28 -4.60 0.50 -7.68
C ALA A 28 -3.95 1.87 -7.49
N LEU A 29 -3.41 2.16 -6.30
CA LEU A 29 -2.68 3.40 -6.02
C LEU A 29 -1.36 3.52 -6.81
N ARG A 30 -0.66 2.40 -7.02
CA ARG A 30 0.55 2.37 -7.86
C ARG A 30 0.23 2.61 -9.32
N VAL A 31 -0.81 1.97 -9.85
CA VAL A 31 -1.32 2.22 -11.20
C VAL A 31 -1.73 3.68 -11.38
N ALA A 32 -2.33 4.29 -10.35
CA ALA A 32 -2.67 5.71 -10.31
C ALA A 32 -1.45 6.66 -10.16
N ARG A 33 -0.22 6.13 -10.18
CA ARG A 33 1.05 6.88 -10.12
C ARG A 33 1.25 7.67 -8.83
N LEU A 34 0.83 7.13 -7.67
CA LEU A 34 1.04 7.79 -6.38
C LEU A 34 2.51 8.18 -6.13
N GLN A 35 3.46 7.28 -6.34
CA GLN A 35 4.89 7.56 -6.13
C GLN A 35 5.41 8.69 -7.04
N PRO A 36 5.25 8.64 -8.38
CA PRO A 36 5.66 9.75 -9.26
C PRO A 36 5.04 11.11 -8.90
N VAL A 37 3.79 11.13 -8.42
CA VAL A 37 3.12 12.37 -7.98
C VAL A 37 3.82 12.93 -6.74
N LEU A 38 4.12 12.10 -5.75
CA LEU A 38 4.84 12.52 -4.54
C LEU A 38 6.26 13.00 -4.85
N GLU A 39 6.98 12.28 -5.71
CA GLU A 39 8.32 12.67 -6.20
C GLU A 39 8.26 14.00 -6.95
N GLY A 40 7.21 14.24 -7.75
CA GLY A 40 6.97 15.50 -8.43
C GLY A 40 6.79 16.71 -7.50
N HIS A 41 6.44 16.47 -6.23
CA HIS A 41 6.39 17.49 -5.16
C HIS A 41 7.73 17.67 -4.43
N GLY A 42 8.80 17.02 -4.87
CA GLY A 42 10.14 17.10 -4.25
C GLY A 42 10.28 16.24 -2.99
N LEU A 43 9.42 15.24 -2.81
CA LEU A 43 9.49 14.29 -1.71
C LEU A 43 10.40 13.12 -2.12
N ASP A 44 11.24 12.67 -1.18
CA ASP A 44 11.98 11.42 -1.32
C ASP A 44 11.05 10.25 -0.97
N VAL A 45 10.85 9.32 -1.91
CA VAL A 45 9.85 8.24 -1.78
C VAL A 45 10.51 6.90 -2.06
N ILE A 46 10.31 5.97 -1.13
CA ILE A 46 10.79 4.60 -1.22
C ILE A 46 9.58 3.67 -1.20
N ASP A 47 9.34 2.94 -2.29
CA ASP A 47 8.35 1.88 -2.31
C ASP A 47 8.96 0.58 -1.79
N LEU A 48 8.46 0.10 -0.64
CA LEU A 48 8.88 -1.14 0.00
C LEU A 48 8.08 -2.36 -0.48
N GLY A 49 7.17 -2.17 -1.43
CA GLY A 49 6.36 -3.22 -2.02
C GLY A 49 5.14 -3.58 -1.15
N ASN A 50 4.67 -4.81 -1.33
CA ASN A 50 3.54 -5.35 -0.57
C ASN A 50 4.05 -6.30 0.52
N LEU A 51 3.45 -6.20 1.71
CA LEU A 51 3.64 -7.21 2.73
C LEU A 51 3.11 -8.56 2.23
N SER A 52 3.89 -9.61 2.45
CA SER A 52 3.43 -10.98 2.33
C SER A 52 2.74 -11.37 3.64
N GLY A 53 1.53 -11.88 3.52
CA GLY A 53 0.75 -12.36 4.64
C GLY A 53 -0.23 -13.43 4.16
N PRO A 54 -0.74 -14.26 5.08
CA PRO A 54 -1.74 -15.25 4.73
C PRO A 54 -2.98 -14.52 4.22
N ALA A 55 -3.51 -14.93 3.07
CA ALA A 55 -4.66 -14.28 2.44
C ALA A 55 -5.91 -14.28 3.34
N ASN A 56 -6.03 -15.30 4.22
CA ASN A 56 -7.12 -15.56 5.19
C ASN A 56 -8.49 -14.97 4.82
N PRO A 57 -9.00 -15.21 3.61
CA PRO A 57 -10.29 -14.68 3.22
C PRO A 57 -11.36 -15.33 4.11
N TRP A 58 -12.13 -14.51 4.83
CA TRP A 58 -13.22 -14.95 5.73
C TRP A 58 -12.79 -15.79 6.95
N LEU A 59 -11.49 -15.84 7.26
CA LEU A 59 -10.94 -16.48 8.45
C LEU A 59 -10.49 -15.43 9.46
N PRO A 60 -10.42 -15.76 10.77
CA PRO A 60 -9.85 -14.86 11.76
C PRO A 60 -8.35 -14.60 11.47
N PRO A 61 -7.78 -13.50 12.01
CA PRO A 61 -6.35 -13.25 11.97
C PRO A 61 -5.56 -14.45 12.53
N VAL A 62 -4.41 -14.76 11.94
CA VAL A 62 -3.45 -15.76 12.46
C VAL A 62 -2.32 -15.10 13.25
#